data_AF-A0A432JLR2-F1
#
_entry.id   AF-A0A432JLR2-F1
#
_cell.length_a   1.000
_cell.length_b   1.000
_cell.length_c   1.000
_cell.angle_alpha   90.00
_cell.angle_beta   90.00
_cell.angle_gamma   90.00
#
_symmetry.space_group_name_H-M   'P 1'
#
loop_
_entity.id
_entity.type
_entity.pdbx_description
1 polymer ?
#
loop_
_entity_poly.entity_id
_entity_poly.type
_entity_poly.pdbx_seq_one_letter_code
_entity_poly.pdbx_strand_id
1 'polypeptide(L)' 'ACNPAFALKSIQAEDKIGTILPCNVMLQEVEGGTEIAIINPISMVSGIDNEEMKVIAEQINEKMNRVIESM' A
#
# COMPACT_ATOMS: atom_id res chain seq x y z
N ALA A 1 -0.53 7.19 4.02
CA ALA A 1 -1.98 7.09 3.76
C ALA A 1 -2.53 5.84 4.44
N CYS A 2 -3.73 5.88 5.03
CA CYS A 2 -4.35 4.70 5.64
C CYS A 2 -5.83 4.62 5.27
N ASN A 3 -6.26 3.47 4.75
CA ASN A 3 -7.66 3.12 4.56
C ASN A 3 -8.08 2.20 5.72
N PRO A 4 -8.92 2.66 6.67
CA PRO A 4 -9.24 1.89 7.87
C PRO A 4 -9.85 0.51 7.59
N ALA A 5 -10.69 0.39 6.55
CA ALA A 5 -11.31 -0.88 6.18
C ALA A 5 -10.27 -1.90 5.69
N PHE A 6 -9.32 -1.46 4.85
CA PHE A 6 -8.23 -2.33 4.38
C PHE A 6 -7.21 -2.63 5.48
N ALA A 7 -6.94 -1.68 6.39
CA ALA A 7 -6.07 -1.92 7.52
C ALA A 7 -6.63 -3.01 8.43
N LEU A 8 -7.91 -2.93 8.81
CA LEU A 8 -8.58 -3.96 9.60
C LEU A 8 -8.58 -5.31 8.88
N LYS A 9 -8.95 -5.34 7.60
CA LYS A 9 -8.96 -6.57 6.79
C LYS A 9 -7.57 -7.21 6.73
N SER A 10 -6.52 -6.41 6.57
CA SER A 10 -5.14 -6.91 6.55
C SER A 10 -4.74 -7.49 7.89
N ILE A 11 -5.03 -6.81 9.01
CA ILE A 11 -4.71 -7.28 10.36
C ILE A 11 -5.46 -8.57 10.71
N GLN A 12 -6.67 -8.76 10.19
CA GLN A 12 -7.44 -9.98 10.35
C GLN A 12 -6.86 -11.16 9.55
N ALA A 13 -6.30 -10.89 8.37
CA ALA A 13 -5.69 -11.92 7.53
C ALA A 13 -4.26 -12.28 8.00
N GLU A 14 -3.48 -11.30 8.45
CA GLU A 14 -2.11 -11.48 8.95
C GLU A 14 -1.87 -10.61 10.19
N ASP A 15 -1.75 -11.23 11.36
CA ASP A 15 -1.74 -10.55 12.66
C ASP A 15 -0.52 -9.62 12.84
N LYS A 16 0.62 -9.96 12.21
CA LYS A 16 1.87 -9.18 12.26
C LYS A 16 1.98 -8.11 11.17
N ILE A 17 1.00 -8.00 10.27
CA ILE A 17 1.02 -7.01 9.18
C ILE A 17 1.09 -5.57 9.70
N GLY A 18 0.66 -5.34 10.94
CA GLY A 18 0.73 -4.03 11.60
C GLY A 18 2.16 -3.47 11.66
N THR A 19 3.19 -4.30 11.55
CA THR A 19 4.61 -3.88 11.52
C THR A 19 5.01 -3.16 10.23
N ILE A 20 4.23 -3.31 9.15
CA ILE A 20 4.49 -2.69 7.86
C ILE A 20 3.39 -1.71 7.43
N LEU A 21 2.35 -1.50 8.26
CA LEU A 21 1.37 -0.42 8.08
C LEU A 21 1.90 0.89 8.68
N PRO A 22 1.50 2.07 8.17
CA PRO A 22 0.56 2.30 7.06
C PRO A 22 1.25 2.29 5.68
N CYS A 23 0.44 2.37 4.62
CA CYS A 23 0.97 2.57 3.27
C CYS A 23 1.61 3.96 3.14
N ASN A 24 2.93 4.01 3.05
CA ASN A 24 3.68 5.25 2.99
C ASN A 24 3.58 5.92 1.61
N VAL A 25 3.51 7.25 1.64
CA VAL A 25 3.57 8.14 0.48
C VAL A 25 4.61 9.20 0.80
N MET A 26 5.57 9.42 -0.10
CA MET A 26 6.63 10.40 0.03
C MET A 26 6.45 11.46 -1.05
N LEU A 27 6.58 12.72 -0.66
CA LEU A 27 6.58 13.86 -1.56
C LEU A 27 7.92 14.55 -1.43
N GLN A 28 8.56 14.84 -2.56
CA GLN A 28 9.84 15.51 -2.60
C GLN A 28 9.83 16.61 -3.66
N GLU A 29 10.36 17.78 -3.31
CA GLU A 29 10.63 18.83 -4.29
C GLU A 29 11.84 18.45 -5.14
N VAL A 30 11.69 18.55 -6.45
CA VAL A 30 12.72 18.27 -7.46
C VAL A 30 12.75 19.40 -8.48
N GLU A 31 13.82 19.49 -9.28
CA GLU A 31 13.86 20.49 -10.35
C GLU A 31 12.68 20.28 -11.32
N GLY A 32 11.84 21.30 -11.44
CA GLY A 32 10.67 21.26 -12.32
C GLY A 32 9.39 20.67 -11.72
N GLY A 33 9.33 20.34 -10.41
CA GLY A 33 8.07 19.97 -9.79
C GLY A 33 8.15 19.24 -8.45
N THR A 34 7.11 18.47 -8.15
CA THR A 34 7.03 17.60 -6.97
C THR A 34 7.02 16.14 -7.43
N GLU A 35 7.99 15.37 -6.99
CA GLU A 35 7.99 13.91 -7.12
C GLU A 35 7.08 13.29 -6.05
N ILE A 36 6.26 12.33 -6.45
CA ILE A 36 5.37 11.57 -5.57
C ILE A 36 5.72 10.09 -5.68
N ALA A 37 6.19 9.50 -4.58
CA ALA A 37 6.50 8.08 -4.49
C ALA A 37 5.52 7.38 -3.54
N ILE A 38 4.94 6.27 -3.98
CA ILE A 38 4.01 5.46 -3.19
C ILE A 38 4.60 4.07 -3.01
N ILE A 39 4.48 3.51 -1.81
CA ILE A 39 4.94 2.16 -1.54
C ILE A 39 4.14 1.14 -2.37
N ASN A 40 4.81 0.13 -2.93
CA ASN A 40 4.16 -0.96 -3.66
C ASN A 40 3.59 -2.00 -2.68
N PRO A 41 2.25 -2.16 -2.56
CA PRO A 41 1.65 -3.09 -1.60
C PRO A 41 1.99 -4.56 -1.87
N ILE A 42 2.19 -4.94 -3.14
CA ILE A 42 2.52 -6.32 -3.53
C ILE A 42 3.93 -6.66 -3.04
N SER A 43 4.88 -5.74 -3.22
CA SER A 43 6.26 -5.93 -2.73
C SER A 43 6.31 -6.04 -1.21
N MET A 44 5.51 -5.25 -0.49
CA MET A 44 5.45 -5.27 0.98
C MET A 44 5.04 -6.63 1.56
N VAL A 45 4.14 -7.34 0.89
CA VAL A 45 3.61 -8.64 1.37
C VAL A 45 4.29 -9.84 0.72
N SER A 46 5.27 -9.64 -0.16
CA SER A 46 5.93 -10.72 -0.93
C SER A 46 6.63 -11.79 -0.08
N GLY A 47 7.01 -11.46 1.15
CA GLY A 47 7.58 -12.39 2.14
C GLY A 47 6.57 -13.08 3.04
N ILE A 48 5.27 -12.79 2.87
CA ILE A 48 4.18 -13.34 3.68
C ILE A 48 3.52 -14.47 2.89
N ASP A 49 3.62 -15.69 3.41
CA ASP A 49 3.01 -16.88 2.80
C ASP A 49 1.53 -16.97 3.17
N ASN A 50 0.74 -16.04 2.65
CA ASN A 50 -0.69 -15.95 2.88
C ASN A 50 -1.42 -15.48 1.62
N GLU A 51 -2.18 -16.38 0.99
CA GLU A 51 -2.92 -16.10 -0.25
C GLU A 51 -3.99 -15.02 -0.07
N GLU A 52 -4.64 -14.94 1.10
CA GLU A 52 -5.61 -13.89 1.38
C GLU A 52 -4.93 -12.51 1.37
N MET A 53 -3.72 -12.42 1.93
CA MET A 53 -2.94 -11.18 1.91
C MET A 53 -2.53 -10.76 0.51
N LYS A 54 -2.24 -11.69 -0.40
CA LYS A 54 -1.96 -11.37 -1.81
C LYS A 54 -3.16 -10.70 -2.47
N VAL A 55 -4.35 -11.26 -2.31
CA VAL A 55 -5.60 -10.69 -2.84
C VAL A 55 -5.90 -9.31 -2.24
N ILE A 56 -5.67 -9.13 -0.94
CA ILE A 56 -5.82 -7.83 -0.28
C ILE A 56 -4.83 -6.81 -0.86
N ALA A 57 -3.56 -7.20 -1.05
CA ALA A 57 -2.52 -6.32 -1.59
C ALA A 57 -2.82 -5.89 -3.03
N GLU A 58 -3.33 -6.79 -3.88
CA GLU A 58 -3.78 -6.47 -5.24
C GLU A 58 -4.88 -5.41 -5.25
N GLN A 59 -5.90 -5.54 -4.40
CA GLN A 59 -6.98 -4.58 -4.27
C GLN A 59 -6.49 -3.19 -3.81
N ILE A 60 -5.50 -3.15 -2.91
CA ILE A 60 -4.87 -1.90 -2.46
C ILE A 60 -4.05 -1.29 -3.60
N ASN A 61 -3.30 -2.12 -4.35
CA ASN A 61 -2.48 -1.68 -5.48
C ASN A 61 -3.33 -1.04 -6.59
N GLU A 62 -4.45 -1.65 -6.96
CA GLU A 62 -5.41 -1.06 -7.91
C GLU A 62 -5.97 0.28 -7.44
N LYS A 63 -6.17 0.46 -6.13
CA LYS A 63 -6.62 1.74 -5.58
C LYS A 63 -5.54 2.80 -5.64
N MET A 64 -4.29 2.44 -5.36
CA MET A 64 -3.16 3.37 -5.46
C MET A 64 -2.89 3.79 -6.90
N ASN A 65 -2.89 2.84 -7.84
CA ASN A 65 -2.71 3.14 -9.26
C ASN A 65 -3.76 4.11 -9.77
N ARG A 66 -5.04 3.93 -9.39
CA ARG A 66 -6.10 4.90 -9.74
C ARG A 66 -5.85 6.31 -9.21
N VAL A 67 -5.24 6.45 -8.03
CA VAL A 67 -4.89 7.77 -7.50
C VAL A 67 -3.79 8.38 -8.35
N ILE A 68 -2.73 7.63 -8.66
CA ILE A 68 -1.61 8.09 -9.50
C ILE A 68 -2.10 8.50 -10.89
N GLU A 69 -2.95 7.69 -11.51
CA GLU A 69 -3.53 7.97 -12.84
C GLU A 69 -4.44 9.20 -12.87
N SER A 70 -4.91 9.67 -11.71
CA SER A 70 -5.78 10.84 -11.59
C SER A 70 -5.06 12.16 -11.30
N MET A 71 -3.73 12.12 -11.16
CA MET A 71 -2.88 13.30 -10.90
C MET A 71 -2.42 13.94 -12.20
#